data_AF-A0A6S7JMW5-F1
#
_entry.id   AF-A0A6S7JMW5-F1
#
_cell.length_a   1.000
_cell.length_b   1.000
_cell.length_c   1.000
_cell.angle_alpha   90.00
_cell.angle_beta   90.00
_cell.angle_gamma   90.00
#
_symmetry.space_group_name_H-M   'P 1'
#
loop_
_entity.id
_entity.type
_entity.pdbx_description
1 polymer ?
#
loop_
_entity_poly.entity_id
_entity_poly.type
_entity_poly.pdbx_seq_one_letter_code
_entity_poly.pdbx_strand_id
1 'polypeptide(L)'
;MAQVQDSVLQQSRIQYYHCVIQLDYHRYSSIDKFVPKKTVVDTNTPPWIDRDFKHMIKKKYTALRQYRQKRTEGRKRELRQLIQETKDLIKQKRHQYIEKVQDSLAKSPKLFWSYHKHILRSRNSPPANTYNNSTATTPHKKAELFNAFFASVILPKSSSQDANLNMTPKTDEIISDIQISQNEVEQYLNHLDTTKAYGPDGIPPRLLKEFSREMSTSLCSLFNMSLTTGRLPMEWKHANVIPIHKKDCVEPMTNYRPISLLPIISKVLERCVFNNIYPFVRVLINNVQHGFLRNRSCITQLLGILHETGKNLDRNKQIDVLYLDFSKAFDSVDHDILLHKLQMHGINGTLLRWFENYLNDRWQRVVIDGAASAWSPERSWYARDQQFEMGPTHTQDGGESK
;
A
#
# COMPACT_ATOMS: atom_id res chain seq x y z
N MET A 1 34.27 4.14 29.96
CA MET A 1 32.91 4.68 29.69
C MET A 1 32.36 4.23 28.33
N ALA A 2 33.11 4.29 27.23
CA ALA A 2 32.66 3.81 25.90
C ALA A 2 32.26 2.32 25.86
N GLN A 3 33.02 1.42 26.49
CA GLN A 3 32.70 -0.02 26.54
C GLN A 3 31.41 -0.35 27.32
N VAL A 4 31.01 0.51 28.27
CA VAL A 4 29.77 0.33 29.06
C VAL A 4 28.56 0.83 28.29
N GLN A 5 28.72 1.88 27.47
CA GLN A 5 27.67 2.32 26.53
C GLN A 5 27.42 1.29 25.42
N ASP A 6 28.48 0.67 24.89
CA ASP A 6 28.34 -0.39 23.86
C ASP A 6 27.69 -1.67 24.39
N SER A 7 27.98 -2.06 25.64
CA SER A 7 27.33 -3.22 26.27
C SER A 7 25.85 -2.97 26.55
N VAL A 8 25.48 -1.77 27.01
CA VAL A 8 24.08 -1.37 27.22
C VAL A 8 23.34 -1.31 25.88
N LEU A 9 23.96 -0.77 24.83
CA LEU A 9 23.40 -0.77 23.47
C LEU A 9 23.24 -2.19 22.90
N GLN A 10 24.18 -3.11 23.16
CA GLN A 10 24.04 -4.53 22.78
C GLN A 10 22.92 -5.25 23.54
N GLN A 11 22.78 -5.04 24.84
CA GLN A 11 21.69 -5.61 25.63
C GLN A 11 20.33 -5.07 25.19
N SER A 12 20.24 -3.77 24.92
CA SER A 12 19.06 -3.11 24.35
C SER A 12 18.72 -3.65 22.96
N ARG A 13 19.73 -3.95 22.13
CA ARG A 13 19.57 -4.58 20.81
C ARG A 13 19.03 -6.00 20.92
N ILE A 14 19.54 -6.81 21.85
CA ILE A 14 19.03 -8.17 22.08
C ILE A 14 17.59 -8.11 22.55
N GLN A 15 17.25 -7.22 23.47
CA GLN A 15 15.88 -7.01 23.96
C GLN A 15 14.93 -6.50 22.86
N TYR A 16 15.41 -5.64 21.94
CA TYR A 16 14.66 -5.18 20.77
C TYR A 16 14.30 -6.34 19.83
N TYR A 17 15.29 -7.11 19.41
CA TYR A 17 15.03 -8.27 18.53
C TYR A 17 14.19 -9.32 19.24
N HIS A 18 14.44 -9.59 20.53
CA HIS A 18 13.64 -10.53 21.29
C HIS A 18 12.18 -10.06 21.46
N CYS A 19 11.94 -8.76 21.66
CA CYS A 19 10.59 -8.20 21.82
C CYS A 19 9.84 -8.13 20.48
N VAL A 20 10.50 -7.74 19.39
CA VAL A 20 9.95 -7.78 18.03
C VAL A 20 9.63 -9.21 17.61
N ILE A 21 10.59 -10.13 17.79
CA ILE A 21 10.42 -11.55 17.46
C ILE A 21 9.38 -12.23 18.36
N GLN A 22 9.31 -11.91 19.67
CA GLN A 22 8.29 -12.48 20.55
C GLN A 22 6.89 -11.91 20.27
N LEU A 23 6.79 -10.62 19.93
CA LEU A 23 5.52 -10.05 19.48
C LEU A 23 5.09 -10.66 18.13
N ASP A 24 6.00 -10.87 17.19
CA ASP A 24 5.67 -11.45 15.88
C ASP A 24 5.39 -12.96 15.95
N TYR A 25 6.23 -13.76 16.62
CA TYR A 25 6.08 -15.22 16.69
C TYR A 25 4.83 -15.66 17.47
N HIS A 26 4.50 -14.98 18.57
CA HIS A 26 3.28 -15.31 19.33
C HIS A 26 2.00 -14.72 18.70
N ARG A 27 2.04 -13.60 17.95
CA ARG A 27 0.83 -12.99 17.36
C ARG A 27 0.31 -13.72 16.12
N TYR A 28 1.15 -14.22 15.23
CA TYR A 28 0.67 -14.94 14.03
C TYR A 28 -0.07 -16.23 14.39
N SER A 29 0.47 -17.01 15.33
CA SER A 29 -0.23 -18.19 15.81
C SER A 29 -1.48 -17.85 16.61
N SER A 30 -1.50 -16.72 17.33
CA SER A 30 -2.66 -16.30 18.14
C SER A 30 -3.81 -15.79 17.29
N ILE A 31 -3.56 -15.02 16.23
CA ILE A 31 -4.64 -14.59 15.31
C ILE A 31 -5.29 -15.81 14.68
N ASP A 32 -4.48 -16.75 14.19
CA ASP A 32 -5.00 -17.96 13.56
C ASP A 32 -5.71 -18.90 14.54
N LYS A 33 -5.32 -18.90 15.82
CA LYS A 33 -5.95 -19.71 16.88
C LYS A 33 -7.19 -19.06 17.48
N PHE A 34 -7.21 -17.75 17.70
CA PHE A 34 -8.22 -17.06 18.50
C PHE A 34 -9.15 -16.15 17.70
N VAL A 35 -8.79 -15.75 16.47
CA VAL A 35 -9.66 -14.92 15.63
C VAL A 35 -10.48 -15.82 14.71
N PRO A 36 -11.81 -15.90 14.90
CA PRO A 36 -12.66 -16.76 14.08
C PRO A 36 -12.65 -16.29 12.62
N LYS A 37 -12.24 -17.18 11.72
CA LYS A 37 -12.24 -16.93 10.28
C LYS A 37 -13.54 -17.41 9.66
N LYS A 38 -14.13 -16.59 8.78
CA LYS A 38 -15.28 -16.99 7.96
C LYS A 38 -14.92 -16.82 6.49
N THR A 39 -14.88 -17.93 5.76
CA THR A 39 -14.75 -17.89 4.31
C THR A 39 -16.06 -17.36 3.72
N VAL A 40 -16.02 -16.14 3.21
CA VAL A 40 -17.11 -15.60 2.39
C VAL A 40 -16.82 -16.04 0.97
N VAL A 41 -17.52 -17.09 0.51
CA VAL A 41 -17.51 -17.44 -0.91
C VAL A 41 -18.21 -16.29 -1.63
N ASP A 42 -17.46 -15.56 -2.45
CA ASP A 42 -18.03 -14.57 -3.37
C ASP A 42 -18.82 -15.33 -4.43
N THR A 43 -20.06 -15.67 -4.08
CA THR A 43 -21.00 -16.07 -5.10
C THR A 43 -21.24 -14.81 -5.93
N ASN A 44 -21.06 -14.92 -7.25
CA ASN A 44 -21.36 -13.88 -8.25
C ASN A 44 -22.88 -13.59 -8.33
N THR A 45 -23.53 -13.62 -7.16
CA THR A 45 -24.91 -13.37 -6.86
C THR A 45 -25.09 -11.87 -6.74
N PRO A 46 -26.06 -11.31 -7.45
CA PRO A 46 -26.41 -9.92 -7.31
C PRO A 46 -26.56 -9.47 -5.84
N PRO A 47 -26.10 -8.25 -5.50
CA PRO A 47 -26.06 -7.75 -4.13
C PRO A 47 -27.43 -7.59 -3.45
N TRP A 48 -28.52 -7.67 -4.21
CA TRP A 48 -29.90 -7.65 -3.72
C TRP A 48 -30.47 -9.04 -3.38
N ILE A 49 -29.64 -10.10 -3.42
CA ILE A 49 -30.02 -11.45 -3.01
C ILE A 49 -29.92 -11.58 -1.49
N ASP A 50 -31.05 -11.44 -0.82
CA ASP A 50 -31.19 -11.58 0.64
C ASP A 50 -31.75 -12.95 1.06
N ARG A 51 -31.99 -13.12 2.37
CA ARG A 51 -32.53 -14.37 2.94
C ARG A 51 -33.93 -14.66 2.39
N ASP A 52 -34.76 -13.63 2.24
CA ASP A 52 -36.14 -13.77 1.78
C ASP A 52 -36.18 -14.24 0.33
N PHE A 53 -35.32 -13.69 -0.52
CA PHE A 53 -35.14 -14.14 -1.89
C PHE A 53 -34.69 -15.61 -1.98
N LYS A 54 -33.71 -16.00 -1.16
CA LYS A 54 -33.25 -17.40 -1.08
C LYS A 54 -34.36 -18.34 -0.62
N HIS A 55 -35.17 -17.92 0.36
CA HIS A 55 -36.32 -18.67 0.83
C HIS A 55 -37.37 -18.86 -0.27
N MET A 56 -37.71 -17.79 -1.00
CA MET A 56 -38.66 -17.84 -2.11
C MET A 56 -38.19 -18.75 -3.26
N ILE A 57 -36.90 -18.68 -3.61
CA ILE A 57 -36.29 -19.61 -4.58
C ILE A 57 -36.44 -21.06 -4.11
N LYS A 58 -36.14 -21.35 -2.84
CA LYS A 58 -36.28 -22.70 -2.28
C LYS A 58 -37.73 -23.18 -2.35
N LYS A 59 -38.69 -22.33 -1.99
CA LYS A 59 -40.13 -22.62 -2.08
C LYS A 59 -40.56 -22.97 -3.52
N LYS A 60 -40.12 -22.18 -4.51
CA LYS A 60 -40.34 -22.43 -5.94
C LYS A 60 -39.77 -23.79 -6.40
N TYR A 61 -38.54 -24.13 -6.01
CA TYR A 61 -37.93 -25.40 -6.38
C TYR A 61 -38.61 -26.60 -5.70
N THR A 62 -39.06 -26.46 -4.46
CA THR A 62 -39.85 -27.49 -3.77
C THR A 62 -41.17 -27.73 -4.49
N ALA A 63 -41.91 -26.67 -4.86
CA ALA A 63 -43.15 -26.79 -5.62
C ALA A 63 -42.92 -27.42 -7.01
N LEU A 64 -41.81 -27.07 -7.69
CA LEU A 64 -41.43 -27.70 -8.95
C LEU A 64 -41.18 -29.20 -8.79
N ARG A 65 -40.49 -29.61 -7.71
CA ARG A 65 -40.25 -31.03 -7.40
C ARG A 65 -41.56 -31.78 -7.14
N GLN A 66 -42.47 -31.19 -6.36
CA GLN A 66 -43.78 -31.77 -6.08
C GLN A 66 -44.66 -31.89 -7.32
N TYR A 67 -44.62 -30.89 -8.22
CA TYR A 67 -45.31 -30.95 -9.51
C TYR A 67 -44.73 -32.02 -10.44
N ARG A 68 -43.40 -32.19 -10.46
CA ARG A 68 -42.74 -33.26 -11.23
C ARG A 68 -43.11 -34.66 -10.74
N GLN A 69 -43.31 -34.84 -9.43
CA GLN A 69 -43.72 -36.11 -8.84
C GLN A 69 -45.20 -36.45 -9.10
N LYS A 70 -46.10 -35.46 -9.03
CA LYS A 70 -47.53 -35.66 -9.31
C LYS A 70 -48.09 -34.45 -10.03
N ARG A 71 -48.44 -34.62 -11.31
CA ARG A 71 -48.93 -33.56 -12.18
C ARG A 71 -50.42 -33.31 -11.97
N THR A 72 -50.76 -32.58 -10.91
CA THR A 72 -52.14 -32.12 -10.65
C THR A 72 -52.29 -30.64 -11.02
N GLU A 73 -53.51 -30.23 -11.40
CA GLU A 73 -53.79 -28.82 -11.72
C GLU A 73 -53.62 -27.88 -10.52
N GLY A 74 -53.88 -28.36 -9.30
CA GLY A 74 -53.60 -27.61 -8.07
C GLY A 74 -52.10 -27.26 -7.91
N ARG A 75 -51.21 -28.24 -8.09
CA ARG A 75 -49.75 -28.03 -8.02
C ARG A 75 -49.21 -27.20 -9.18
N LYS A 76 -49.83 -27.30 -10.37
CA LYS A 76 -49.51 -26.44 -11.52
C LYS A 76 -49.89 -24.98 -11.26
N ARG A 77 -50.99 -24.72 -10.56
CA ARG A 77 -51.43 -23.38 -10.15
C ARG A 77 -50.49 -22.80 -9.10
N GLU A 78 -50.15 -23.57 -8.07
CA GLU A 78 -49.19 -23.20 -7.03
C GLU A 78 -47.80 -22.88 -7.60
N LEU A 79 -47.29 -23.72 -8.52
CA LEU A 79 -46.00 -23.47 -9.17
C LEU A 79 -46.04 -22.17 -10.01
N ARG A 80 -47.12 -21.91 -10.75
CA ARG A 80 -47.27 -20.68 -11.54
C ARG A 80 -47.29 -19.45 -10.65
N GLN A 81 -48.03 -19.51 -9.53
CA GLN A 81 -48.07 -18.44 -8.54
C GLN A 81 -46.67 -18.15 -7.98
N LEU A 82 -45.95 -19.18 -7.52
CA LEU A 82 -44.59 -19.02 -6.99
C LEU A 82 -43.59 -18.51 -8.03
N ILE A 83 -43.74 -18.88 -9.31
CA ILE A 83 -42.93 -18.32 -10.39
C ILE A 83 -43.19 -16.82 -10.55
N GLN A 84 -44.47 -16.41 -10.52
CA GLN A 84 -44.85 -15.01 -10.64
C GLN A 84 -44.37 -14.18 -9.45
N GLU A 85 -44.64 -14.64 -8.22
CA GLU A 85 -44.15 -14.02 -6.98
C GLU A 85 -42.62 -13.87 -7.00
N THR A 86 -41.90 -14.87 -7.49
CA THR A 86 -40.43 -14.79 -7.63
C THR A 86 -40.02 -13.71 -8.62
N LYS A 87 -40.70 -13.58 -9.77
CA LYS A 87 -40.39 -12.54 -10.76
C LYS A 87 -40.65 -11.13 -10.21
N ASP A 88 -41.76 -10.96 -9.51
CA ASP A 88 -42.15 -9.68 -8.92
C ASP A 88 -41.16 -9.28 -7.81
N LEU A 89 -40.73 -10.23 -6.98
CA LEU A 89 -39.70 -10.00 -5.97
C LEU A 89 -38.35 -9.61 -6.60
N ILE A 90 -37.94 -10.23 -7.72
CA ILE A 90 -36.71 -9.84 -8.44
C ILE A 90 -36.80 -8.39 -8.90
N LYS A 91 -37.93 -8.02 -9.52
CA LYS A 91 -38.14 -6.67 -10.04
C LYS A 91 -38.11 -5.64 -8.91
N GLN A 92 -38.81 -5.92 -7.81
CA GLN A 92 -38.85 -5.07 -6.62
C GLN A 92 -37.46 -4.91 -6.00
N LYS A 93 -36.75 -6.01 -5.71
CA LYS A 93 -35.41 -5.97 -5.08
C LYS A 93 -34.38 -5.28 -5.96
N ARG A 94 -34.45 -5.47 -7.29
CA ARG A 94 -33.58 -4.76 -8.24
C ARG A 94 -33.88 -3.25 -8.25
N HIS A 95 -35.15 -2.86 -8.24
CA HIS A 95 -35.54 -1.45 -8.21
C HIS A 95 -35.06 -0.76 -6.94
N GLN A 96 -35.34 -1.36 -5.77
CA GLN A 96 -34.86 -0.86 -4.47
C GLN A 96 -33.33 -0.72 -4.41
N TYR A 97 -32.59 -1.66 -5.02
CA TYR A 97 -31.14 -1.56 -5.10
C TYR A 97 -30.68 -0.39 -5.99
N ILE A 98 -31.34 -0.16 -7.13
CA ILE A 98 -31.01 0.96 -8.03
C ILE A 98 -31.30 2.29 -7.35
N GLU A 99 -32.46 2.44 -6.70
CA GLU A 99 -32.81 3.64 -5.91
C GLU A 99 -31.74 3.90 -4.85
N LYS A 100 -31.35 2.88 -4.09
CA LYS A 100 -30.26 3.00 -3.11
C LYS A 100 -28.93 3.43 -3.73
N VAL A 101 -28.60 2.96 -4.94
CA VAL A 101 -27.39 3.38 -5.65
C VAL A 101 -27.49 4.85 -6.07
N GLN A 102 -28.67 5.30 -6.54
CA GLN A 102 -28.92 6.69 -6.92
C GLN A 102 -28.86 7.62 -5.71
N ASP A 103 -29.53 7.28 -4.61
CA ASP A 103 -29.52 8.06 -3.36
C ASP A 103 -28.13 8.15 -2.75
N SER A 104 -27.35 7.07 -2.87
CA SER A 104 -25.96 7.05 -2.40
C SER A 104 -25.04 7.89 -3.29
N LEU A 105 -25.40 8.24 -4.53
CA LEU A 105 -24.49 8.89 -5.46
C LEU A 105 -24.01 10.26 -4.93
N ALA A 106 -24.91 11.02 -4.30
CA ALA A 106 -24.60 12.32 -3.71
C ALA A 106 -23.70 12.23 -2.45
N LYS A 107 -23.80 11.13 -1.69
CA LYS A 107 -23.07 10.95 -0.41
C LYS A 107 -21.79 10.14 -0.56
N SER A 108 -21.78 9.12 -1.41
CA SER A 108 -20.69 8.18 -1.64
C SER A 108 -20.83 7.50 -3.01
N PRO A 109 -20.00 7.88 -4.00
CA PRO A 109 -20.05 7.28 -5.34
C PRO A 109 -19.51 5.85 -5.38
N LYS A 110 -19.04 5.27 -4.26
CA LYS A 110 -18.45 3.92 -4.20
C LYS A 110 -19.45 2.84 -4.65
N LEU A 111 -20.70 2.94 -4.20
CA LEU A 111 -21.78 2.00 -4.56
C LEU A 111 -22.08 2.03 -6.06
N PHE A 112 -22.11 3.22 -6.65
CA PHE A 112 -22.28 3.41 -8.09
C PHE A 112 -21.15 2.76 -8.89
N TRP A 113 -19.89 3.04 -8.55
CA TRP A 113 -18.75 2.44 -9.26
C TRP A 113 -18.69 0.92 -9.11
N SER A 114 -19.13 0.38 -7.97
CA SER A 114 -19.29 -1.06 -7.77
C SER A 114 -20.36 -1.65 -8.69
N TYR A 115 -21.53 -1.01 -8.77
CA TYR A 115 -22.63 -1.42 -9.66
C TYR A 115 -22.22 -1.36 -11.15
N HIS A 116 -21.56 -0.27 -11.55
CA HIS A 116 -21.05 -0.06 -12.91
C HIS A 116 -20.05 -1.16 -13.33
N LYS A 117 -19.10 -1.51 -12.44
CA LYS A 117 -18.14 -2.60 -12.69
C LYS A 117 -18.84 -3.95 -12.85
N HIS A 118 -19.85 -4.24 -12.03
CA HIS A 118 -20.61 -5.48 -12.11
C HIS A 118 -21.38 -5.61 -13.44
N ILE A 119 -21.99 -4.51 -13.92
CA ILE A 119 -22.71 -4.51 -15.21
C ILE A 119 -21.76 -4.75 -16.38
N LEU A 120 -20.60 -4.09 -16.39
CA LEU A 120 -19.64 -4.18 -17.50
C LEU A 120 -18.87 -5.50 -17.57
N ARG A 121 -19.03 -6.42 -16.58
CA ARG A 121 -18.25 -7.66 -16.48
C ARG A 121 -16.74 -7.43 -16.66
N SER A 122 -16.23 -6.28 -16.20
CA SER A 122 -14.82 -5.92 -16.29
C SER A 122 -14.01 -6.87 -15.41
N ARG A 123 -13.49 -7.95 -16.00
CA ARG A 123 -12.42 -8.73 -15.37
C ARG A 123 -11.18 -7.84 -15.36
N ASN A 124 -10.77 -7.41 -14.17
CA ASN A 124 -9.57 -6.58 -13.98
C ASN A 124 -8.28 -7.41 -14.02
N SER A 125 -8.31 -8.67 -14.46
CA SER A 125 -7.04 -9.37 -14.69
C SER A 125 -6.45 -8.74 -15.96
N PRO A 126 -5.22 -8.21 -15.89
CA PRO A 126 -4.52 -7.77 -17.08
C PRO A 126 -4.60 -8.84 -18.18
N PRO A 127 -4.69 -8.50 -19.47
CA PRO A 127 -4.47 -9.46 -20.55
C PRO A 127 -3.06 -10.04 -20.43
N ALA A 128 -2.67 -10.93 -21.34
CA ALA A 128 -1.31 -11.46 -21.33
C ALA A 128 -0.30 -10.29 -21.36
N ASN A 129 0.48 -10.11 -20.29
CA ASN A 129 1.50 -9.06 -20.25
C ASN A 129 2.81 -9.62 -20.80
N THR A 130 3.46 -8.81 -21.62
CA THR A 130 4.77 -9.10 -22.18
C THR A 130 5.83 -8.23 -21.51
N TYR A 131 6.93 -8.86 -21.11
CA TYR A 131 8.14 -8.17 -20.66
C TYR A 131 9.36 -8.99 -21.08
N ASN A 132 10.37 -8.36 -21.70
CA ASN A 132 11.56 -9.03 -22.24
C ASN A 132 11.25 -10.30 -23.05
N ASN A 133 10.37 -10.19 -24.06
CA ASN A 133 9.92 -11.30 -24.92
C ASN A 133 9.26 -12.48 -24.19
N SER A 134 8.98 -12.35 -22.89
CA SER A 134 8.26 -13.36 -22.10
C SER A 134 6.82 -12.94 -21.89
N THR A 135 5.89 -13.84 -22.23
CA THR A 135 4.45 -13.61 -22.08
C THR A 135 3.92 -14.40 -20.89
N ALA A 136 3.23 -13.74 -19.95
CA ALA A 136 2.63 -14.42 -18.81
C ALA A 136 1.09 -14.45 -18.87
N THR A 137 0.54 -15.66 -18.72
CA THR A 137 -0.90 -15.91 -18.66
C THR A 137 -1.38 -16.30 -17.27
N THR A 138 -0.55 -16.97 -16.46
CA THR A 138 -0.89 -17.38 -15.10
C THR A 138 -0.61 -16.26 -14.08
N PRO A 139 -1.41 -16.13 -13.00
CA PRO A 139 -1.21 -15.11 -11.97
C PRO A 139 0.22 -15.08 -11.40
N HIS A 140 0.81 -16.25 -11.12
CA HIS A 140 2.18 -16.37 -10.61
C HIS A 140 3.21 -15.84 -11.62
N LYS A 141 3.16 -16.27 -12.89
CA LYS A 141 4.11 -15.80 -13.91
C LYS A 141 3.95 -14.29 -14.16
N LYS A 142 2.73 -13.76 -14.09
CA LYS A 142 2.49 -12.32 -14.19
C LYS A 142 3.15 -11.59 -13.02
N ALA A 143 2.98 -12.10 -11.80
CA ALA A 143 3.59 -11.50 -10.61
C ALA A 143 5.11 -11.45 -10.75
N GLU A 144 5.76 -12.53 -11.22
CA GLU A 144 7.21 -12.56 -11.47
C GLU A 144 7.65 -11.52 -12.51
N LEU A 145 6.98 -11.46 -13.66
CA LEU A 145 7.33 -10.49 -14.70
C LEU A 145 7.15 -9.03 -14.23
N PHE A 146 6.06 -8.74 -13.51
CA PHE A 146 5.85 -7.41 -12.93
C PHE A 146 6.91 -7.10 -11.86
N ASN A 147 7.29 -8.08 -11.04
CA ASN A 147 8.31 -7.86 -10.01
C ASN A 147 9.67 -7.55 -10.65
N ALA A 148 10.07 -8.31 -11.66
CA ALA A 148 11.27 -8.06 -12.46
C ALA A 148 11.22 -6.68 -13.14
N PHE A 149 10.09 -6.32 -13.74
CA PHE A 149 9.90 -5.01 -14.38
C PHE A 149 10.04 -3.87 -13.37
N PHE A 150 9.29 -3.88 -12.25
CA PHE A 150 9.36 -2.80 -11.26
C PHE A 150 10.73 -2.70 -10.60
N ALA A 151 11.39 -3.82 -10.31
CA ALA A 151 12.76 -3.82 -9.81
C ALA A 151 13.76 -3.27 -10.85
N SER A 152 13.50 -3.45 -12.15
CA SER A 152 14.36 -2.91 -13.22
C SER A 152 14.23 -1.41 -13.45
N VAL A 153 13.07 -0.84 -13.11
CA VAL A 153 12.73 0.57 -13.37
C VAL A 153 13.48 1.53 -12.44
N ILE A 154 13.92 1.07 -11.27
CA ILE A 154 14.74 1.85 -10.36
C ILE A 154 16.15 1.96 -10.97
N LEU A 155 16.50 3.19 -11.37
CA LEU A 155 17.75 3.47 -12.07
C LEU A 155 18.96 3.17 -11.15
N PRO A 156 20.06 2.61 -11.68
CA PRO A 156 21.29 2.46 -10.92
C PRO A 156 22.01 3.80 -10.72
N LYS A 157 22.85 3.90 -9.67
CA LYS A 157 24.24 4.36 -9.79
C LYS A 157 24.50 5.38 -10.92
N SER A 158 23.91 6.58 -10.99
CA SER A 158 24.60 7.64 -11.72
C SER A 158 25.80 7.94 -10.87
N SER A 159 26.98 7.52 -11.33
CA SER A 159 28.27 7.78 -10.71
C SER A 159 28.54 9.27 -10.73
N SER A 160 27.81 10.03 -9.91
CA SER A 160 28.05 11.44 -9.68
C SER A 160 29.20 11.54 -8.68
N GLN A 161 30.42 11.39 -9.21
CA GLN A 161 31.62 11.94 -8.61
C GLN A 161 31.58 13.50 -8.56
N ASP A 162 30.54 14.12 -9.15
CA ASP A 162 30.44 15.57 -9.35
C ASP A 162 29.43 16.30 -8.45
N ALA A 163 28.85 15.65 -7.44
CA ALA A 163 28.01 16.35 -6.48
C ALA A 163 28.89 17.03 -5.42
N ASN A 164 29.65 18.05 -5.84
CA ASN A 164 30.23 19.05 -4.94
C ASN A 164 29.06 19.88 -4.38
N LEU A 165 28.23 19.25 -3.56
CA LEU A 165 27.08 19.85 -2.91
C LEU A 165 27.64 20.79 -1.86
N ASN A 166 27.74 22.08 -2.22
CA ASN A 166 28.10 23.12 -1.27
C ASN A 166 27.26 22.97 0.02
N MET A 167 27.91 22.52 1.09
CA MET A 167 27.30 22.12 2.35
C MET A 167 26.96 23.32 3.24
N THR A 168 26.23 24.30 2.71
CA THR A 168 25.73 25.42 3.52
C THR A 168 24.41 25.02 4.21
N PRO A 169 24.38 24.90 5.55
CA PRO A 169 23.14 24.66 6.28
C PRO A 169 22.08 25.70 5.89
N LYS A 170 20.84 25.27 5.67
CA LYS A 170 19.73 26.18 5.36
C LYS A 170 19.05 26.74 6.60
N THR A 171 19.40 26.21 7.77
CA THR A 171 18.86 26.59 9.06
C THR A 171 19.86 26.21 10.15
N ASP A 172 19.88 27.00 11.22
CA ASP A 172 20.63 26.70 12.45
C ASP A 172 19.81 25.81 13.41
N GLU A 173 18.50 25.68 13.17
CA GLU A 173 17.61 24.83 13.96
C GLU A 173 17.86 23.37 13.64
N ILE A 174 17.98 22.53 14.66
CA ILE A 174 18.32 21.11 14.51
C ILE A 174 17.28 20.25 15.22
N ILE A 175 16.87 19.16 14.55
CA ILE A 175 16.08 18.07 15.13
C ILE A 175 16.88 16.77 15.03
N SER A 176 17.33 16.25 16.17
CA SER A 176 18.16 15.03 16.27
C SER A 176 17.38 13.77 16.64
N ASP A 177 16.28 13.96 17.35
CA ASP A 177 15.50 12.89 17.98
C ASP A 177 14.04 13.30 18.14
N ILE A 178 13.19 12.30 18.28
CA ILE A 178 11.74 12.43 18.43
C ILE A 178 11.30 11.44 19.50
N GLN A 179 10.38 11.86 20.35
CA GLN A 179 9.71 11.00 21.32
C GLN A 179 8.22 10.89 20.96
N ILE A 180 7.76 9.66 20.81
CA ILE A 180 6.37 9.34 20.53
C ILE A 180 5.66 9.03 21.84
N SER A 181 4.45 9.55 22.01
CA SER A 181 3.62 9.27 23.19
C SER A 181 2.66 8.10 22.94
N GLN A 182 2.28 7.38 24.00
CA GLN A 182 1.27 6.32 23.91
C GLN A 182 -0.06 6.84 23.36
N ASN A 183 -0.50 8.01 23.83
CA ASN A 183 -1.75 8.62 23.39
C ASN A 183 -1.74 8.93 21.89
N GLU A 184 -0.61 9.41 21.35
CA GLU A 184 -0.47 9.62 19.91
C GLU A 184 -0.64 8.30 19.13
N VAL A 185 0.01 7.21 19.57
CA VAL A 185 -0.14 5.89 18.94
C VAL A 185 -1.59 5.41 18.99
N GLU A 186 -2.22 5.48 20.16
CA GLU A 186 -3.61 5.07 20.36
C GLU A 186 -4.57 5.85 19.46
N GLN A 187 -4.38 7.17 19.34
CA GLN A 187 -5.18 8.02 18.47
C GLN A 187 -5.08 7.56 17.01
N TYR A 188 -3.89 7.26 16.49
CA TYR A 188 -3.80 6.76 15.11
C TYR A 188 -4.44 5.40 14.92
N LEU A 189 -4.26 4.47 15.88
CA LEU A 189 -4.90 3.16 15.84
C LEU A 189 -6.42 3.28 15.80
N ASN A 190 -7.00 4.16 16.61
CA ASN A 190 -8.44 4.44 16.64
C ASN A 190 -8.96 5.06 15.33
N HIS A 191 -8.13 5.78 14.58
CA HIS A 191 -8.49 6.39 13.30
C HIS A 191 -8.12 5.55 12.07
N LEU A 192 -7.67 4.30 12.25
CA LEU A 192 -7.40 3.40 11.14
C LEU A 192 -8.68 3.15 10.31
N ASP A 193 -8.50 3.20 8.99
CA ASP A 193 -9.52 2.80 8.03
C ASP A 193 -9.53 1.28 7.92
N THR A 194 -10.54 0.66 8.53
CA THR A 194 -10.71 -0.80 8.58
C THR A 194 -10.98 -1.44 7.22
N THR A 195 -11.22 -0.66 6.17
CA THR A 195 -11.48 -1.15 4.81
C THR A 195 -10.20 -1.29 3.97
N LYS A 196 -9.06 -0.80 4.45
CA LYS A 196 -7.79 -0.88 3.73
C LYS A 196 -7.17 -2.28 3.79
N ALA A 197 -6.40 -2.60 2.75
CA ALA A 197 -5.63 -3.83 2.68
C ALA A 197 -4.47 -3.82 3.69
N TYR A 198 -4.17 -5.01 4.23
CA TYR A 198 -3.03 -5.26 5.12
C TYR A 198 -1.75 -5.54 4.31
N GLY A 199 -0.60 -5.50 4.98
CA GLY A 199 0.71 -5.73 4.38
C GLY A 199 1.08 -7.21 4.30
N PRO A 200 2.37 -7.54 4.15
CA PRO A 200 2.85 -8.93 4.17
C PRO A 200 2.64 -9.62 5.52
N ASP A 201 2.49 -8.83 6.58
CA ASP A 201 2.20 -9.25 7.96
C ASP A 201 0.82 -9.90 8.10
N GLY A 202 -0.16 -9.63 7.22
CA GLY A 202 -1.47 -10.26 7.37
C GLY A 202 -2.31 -9.72 8.53
N ILE A 203 -1.86 -8.66 9.22
CA ILE A 203 -2.56 -8.07 10.36
C ILE A 203 -3.66 -7.12 9.84
N PRO A 204 -4.95 -7.40 10.08
CA PRO A 204 -6.01 -6.52 9.59
C PRO A 204 -6.06 -5.19 10.37
N PRO A 205 -6.38 -4.06 9.71
CA PRO A 205 -6.51 -2.76 10.38
C PRO A 205 -7.63 -2.76 11.45
N ARG A 206 -8.67 -3.59 11.27
CA ARG A 206 -9.75 -3.73 12.25
C ARG A 206 -9.23 -4.22 13.60
N LEU A 207 -8.35 -5.22 13.60
CA LEU A 207 -7.80 -5.78 14.83
C LEU A 207 -6.98 -4.72 15.58
N LEU A 208 -6.12 -3.99 14.87
CA LEU A 208 -5.32 -2.92 15.46
C LEU A 208 -6.17 -1.78 16.05
N LYS A 209 -7.33 -1.51 15.45
CA LYS A 209 -8.28 -0.51 15.93
C LYS A 209 -9.07 -0.97 17.15
N GLU A 210 -9.52 -2.23 17.17
CA GLU A 210 -10.30 -2.79 18.28
C GLU A 210 -9.45 -2.98 19.54
N PHE A 211 -8.16 -3.30 19.39
CA PHE A 211 -7.21 -3.46 20.50
C PHE A 211 -6.24 -2.27 20.62
N SER A 212 -6.69 -1.07 20.25
CA SER A 212 -5.84 0.12 20.19
C SER A 212 -5.23 0.48 21.54
N ARG A 213 -6.03 0.41 22.61
CA ARG A 213 -5.64 0.76 23.98
C ARG A 213 -4.63 -0.22 24.56
N GLU A 214 -4.82 -1.51 24.31
CA GLU A 214 -3.94 -2.57 24.79
C GLU A 214 -2.60 -2.59 24.03
N MET A 215 -2.65 -2.28 22.73
CA MET A 215 -1.46 -2.32 21.87
C MET A 215 -0.64 -1.04 21.92
N SER A 216 -1.24 0.11 22.27
CA SER A 216 -0.58 1.42 22.21
C SER A 216 0.66 1.49 23.09
N THR A 217 0.64 0.93 24.31
CA THR A 217 1.80 0.95 25.22
C THR A 217 3.00 0.20 24.64
N SER A 218 2.75 -1.02 24.14
CA SER A 218 3.81 -1.88 23.60
C SER A 218 4.37 -1.30 22.30
N LEU A 219 3.49 -0.82 21.41
CA LEU A 219 3.90 -0.21 20.15
C LEU A 219 4.66 1.11 20.37
N CYS A 220 4.23 1.94 21.32
CA CYS A 220 4.93 3.17 21.69
C CYS A 220 6.37 2.88 22.14
N SER A 221 6.55 1.89 23.03
CA SER A 221 7.87 1.47 23.50
C SER A 221 8.75 0.99 22.34
N LEU A 222 8.18 0.21 21.42
CA LEU A 222 8.88 -0.28 20.24
C LEU A 222 9.26 0.85 19.27
N PHE A 223 8.36 1.79 19.04
CA PHE A 223 8.57 2.95 18.18
C PHE A 223 9.69 3.85 18.73
N ASN A 224 9.64 4.17 20.02
CA ASN A 224 10.71 4.95 20.65
C ASN A 224 12.04 4.22 20.60
N MET A 225 12.06 2.90 20.80
CA MET A 225 13.30 2.12 20.66
C MET A 225 13.83 2.10 19.22
N SER A 226 12.94 2.03 18.22
CA SER A 226 13.29 2.16 16.80
C SER A 226 13.93 3.51 16.52
N LEU A 227 13.36 4.60 17.03
CA LEU A 227 13.88 5.96 16.84
C LEU A 227 15.20 6.21 17.57
N THR A 228 15.33 5.80 18.83
CA THR A 228 16.57 6.01 19.61
C THR A 228 17.75 5.18 19.08
N THR A 229 17.49 4.00 18.55
CA THR A 229 18.53 3.17 17.91
C THR A 229 18.81 3.57 16.46
N GLY A 230 17.94 4.39 15.85
CA GLY A 230 18.00 4.75 14.44
C GLY A 230 17.76 3.56 13.50
N ARG A 231 16.92 2.60 13.90
CA ARG A 231 16.70 1.34 13.16
C ARG A 231 15.23 0.96 13.05
N LEU A 232 14.83 0.61 11.85
CA LEU A 232 13.53 0.03 11.54
C LEU A 232 13.61 -1.51 11.59
N PRO A 233 12.61 -2.22 12.16
CA PRO A 233 12.51 -3.66 12.03
C PRO A 233 12.52 -4.11 10.58
N MET A 234 13.17 -5.24 10.31
CA MET A 234 13.31 -5.76 8.95
C MET A 234 11.94 -6.17 8.38
N GLU A 235 11.06 -6.68 9.24
CA GLU A 235 9.69 -7.08 8.94
C GLU A 235 8.87 -5.90 8.39
N TRP A 236 9.18 -4.68 8.82
CA TRP A 236 8.49 -3.45 8.38
C TRP A 236 9.03 -2.90 7.06
N LYS A 237 10.16 -3.42 6.59
CA LYS A 237 10.77 -3.09 5.29
C LYS A 237 10.27 -3.96 4.13
N HIS A 238 9.38 -4.91 4.41
CA HIS A 238 8.79 -5.78 3.41
C HIS A 238 7.47 -5.20 2.86
N ALA A 239 7.29 -5.21 1.54
CA ALA A 239 6.08 -4.74 0.87
C ALA A 239 5.47 -5.78 -0.08
N ASN A 240 4.14 -5.89 -0.07
CA ASN A 240 3.39 -6.51 -1.17
C ASN A 240 3.08 -5.42 -2.21
N VAL A 241 3.59 -5.54 -3.43
CA VAL A 241 3.36 -4.59 -4.52
C VAL A 241 2.15 -5.04 -5.34
N ILE A 242 1.17 -4.15 -5.52
CA ILE A 242 0.01 -4.38 -6.38
C ILE A 242 0.14 -3.50 -7.62
N PRO A 243 0.17 -4.09 -8.84
CA PRO A 243 0.17 -3.32 -10.07
C PRO A 243 -1.22 -2.72 -10.32
N ILE A 244 -1.31 -1.38 -10.36
CA ILE A 244 -2.55 -0.67 -10.68
C ILE A 244 -2.44 -0.05 -12.06
N HIS A 245 -3.34 -0.44 -12.96
CA HIS A 245 -3.44 0.12 -14.29
C HIS A 245 -3.81 1.61 -14.22
N LYS A 246 -3.00 2.47 -14.88
CA LYS A 246 -3.20 3.92 -14.91
C LYS A 246 -4.24 4.30 -15.97
N LYS A 247 -3.91 4.15 -17.26
CA LYS A 247 -4.73 4.47 -18.45
C LYS A 247 -4.15 3.74 -19.68
N ASP A 248 -4.87 3.80 -20.80
CA ASP A 248 -4.48 3.27 -22.13
C ASP A 248 -4.55 1.74 -22.25
N CYS A 249 -3.72 1.14 -23.10
CA CYS A 249 -3.69 -0.30 -23.33
C CYS A 249 -3.25 -1.04 -22.06
N VAL A 250 -3.93 -2.15 -21.77
CA VAL A 250 -3.77 -2.95 -20.55
C VAL A 250 -2.57 -3.93 -20.65
N GLU A 251 -2.03 -4.10 -21.85
CA GLU A 251 -0.93 -5.03 -22.16
C GLU A 251 0.45 -4.54 -21.68
N PRO A 252 0.90 -3.32 -22.02
CA PRO A 252 2.24 -2.86 -21.64
C PRO A 252 2.36 -2.65 -20.13
N MET A 253 3.39 -3.25 -19.53
CA MET A 253 3.66 -3.13 -18.09
C MET A 253 3.98 -1.69 -17.66
N THR A 254 4.44 -0.84 -18.57
CA THR A 254 4.71 0.60 -18.34
C THR A 254 3.45 1.38 -17.95
N ASN A 255 2.26 0.88 -18.28
CA ASN A 255 1.00 1.53 -17.95
C ASN A 255 0.50 1.19 -16.53
N TYR A 256 1.29 0.44 -15.77
CA TYR A 256 0.99 0.07 -14.39
C TYR A 256 1.84 0.84 -13.40
N ARG A 257 1.20 1.26 -12.32
CA ARG A 257 1.87 1.84 -11.15
C ARG A 257 2.05 0.77 -10.08
N PRO A 258 3.26 0.61 -9.52
CA PRO A 258 3.44 -0.21 -8.34
C PRO A 258 2.84 0.49 -7.12
N ILE A 259 1.92 -0.17 -6.41
CA ILE A 259 1.46 0.30 -5.10
C ILE A 259 1.95 -0.65 -4.02
N SER A 260 2.84 -0.14 -3.16
CA SER A 260 3.41 -0.90 -2.06
C SER A 260 2.46 -0.93 -0.85
N LEU A 261 2.00 -2.13 -0.50
CA LEU A 261 1.29 -2.40 0.74
C LEU A 261 2.31 -2.77 1.82
N LEU A 262 2.67 -1.78 2.64
CA LEU A 262 3.48 -1.97 3.84
C LEU A 262 2.64 -2.45 5.04
N PRO A 263 3.27 -3.10 6.03
CA PRO A 263 2.67 -3.37 7.34
C PRO A 263 2.00 -2.13 7.92
N ILE A 264 0.81 -2.31 8.48
CA ILE A 264 0.04 -1.16 8.99
C ILE A 264 0.76 -0.51 10.18
N ILE A 265 1.43 -1.33 11.01
CA ILE A 265 2.22 -0.84 12.14
C ILE A 265 3.37 0.07 11.67
N SER A 266 4.06 -0.28 10.57
CA SER A 266 5.07 0.61 9.94
C SER A 266 4.48 1.96 9.57
N LYS A 267 3.30 1.95 8.93
CA LYS A 267 2.60 3.18 8.53
C LYS A 267 2.18 4.05 9.72
N VAL A 268 1.87 3.43 10.87
CA VAL A 268 1.58 4.16 12.11
C VAL A 268 2.85 4.86 12.60
N LEU A 269 3.99 4.17 12.64
CA LEU A 269 5.28 4.79 12.98
C LEU A 269 5.63 5.94 12.03
N GLU A 270 5.55 5.72 10.71
CA GLU A 270 5.78 6.76 9.70
C GLU A 270 4.90 7.99 9.93
N ARG A 271 3.63 7.78 10.34
CA ARG A 271 2.71 8.88 10.66
C ARG A 271 3.14 9.64 11.91
N CYS A 272 3.56 8.95 12.98
CA CYS A 272 4.08 9.60 14.19
C CYS A 272 5.32 10.43 13.86
N VAL A 273 6.28 9.86 13.13
CA VAL A 273 7.49 10.57 12.69
C VAL A 273 7.13 11.79 11.84
N PHE A 274 6.25 11.61 10.84
CA PHE A 274 5.78 12.71 10.00
C PHE A 274 5.18 13.86 10.83
N ASN A 275 4.33 13.56 11.81
CA ASN A 275 3.68 14.61 12.58
C ASN A 275 4.63 15.38 13.50
N ASN A 276 5.72 14.77 13.93
CA ASN A 276 6.77 15.43 14.69
C ASN A 276 7.72 16.26 13.81
N ILE A 277 8.10 15.77 12.61
CA ILE A 277 8.99 16.52 11.70
C ILE A 277 8.26 17.59 10.89
N TYR A 278 6.96 17.44 10.65
CA TYR A 278 6.23 18.31 9.72
C TYR A 278 6.25 19.78 10.12
N PRO A 279 6.01 20.17 11.39
CA PRO A 279 6.10 21.57 11.81
C PRO A 279 7.48 22.18 11.55
N PHE A 280 8.54 21.40 11.80
CA PHE A 280 9.93 21.79 11.58
C PHE A 280 10.24 21.98 10.09
N VAL A 281 9.89 21.02 9.24
CA VAL A 281 10.16 21.11 7.79
C VAL A 281 9.26 22.14 7.11
N ARG A 282 8.04 22.37 7.61
CA ARG A 282 7.06 23.26 6.97
C ARG A 282 7.56 24.69 6.82
N VAL A 283 8.31 25.21 7.79
CA VAL A 283 8.85 26.59 7.74
C VAL A 283 10.00 26.72 6.72
N LEU A 284 10.62 25.61 6.33
CA LEU A 284 11.71 25.56 5.35
C LEU A 284 11.23 25.41 3.90
N ILE A 285 9.95 25.04 3.70
CA ILE A 285 9.36 24.84 2.37
C ILE A 285 8.83 26.17 1.82
N ASN A 286 9.08 26.44 0.53
CA ASN A 286 8.59 27.64 -0.14
C ASN A 286 7.05 27.74 -0.11
N ASN A 287 6.55 28.95 0.18
CA ASN A 287 5.13 29.26 0.28
C ASN A 287 4.33 29.07 -1.02
N VAL A 288 4.99 29.01 -2.18
CA VAL A 288 4.36 28.71 -3.48
C VAL A 288 4.16 27.21 -3.72
N GLN A 289 4.66 26.34 -2.84
CA GLN A 289 4.41 24.91 -2.90
C GLN A 289 2.97 24.62 -2.45
N HIS A 290 2.23 23.86 -3.26
CA HIS A 290 0.86 23.43 -2.91
C HIS A 290 0.73 21.92 -2.73
N GLY A 291 1.55 21.13 -3.45
CA GLY A 291 1.55 19.69 -3.33
C GLY A 291 1.96 19.22 -1.94
N PHE A 292 1.22 18.24 -1.39
CA PHE A 292 1.50 17.56 -0.12
C PHE A 292 1.56 18.45 1.14
N LEU A 293 1.05 19.70 1.09
CA LEU A 293 0.96 20.58 2.25
C LEU A 293 -0.45 20.65 2.83
N ARG A 294 -0.55 20.70 4.16
CA ARG A 294 -1.81 20.94 4.87
C ARG A 294 -2.39 22.29 4.46
N ASN A 295 -3.72 22.33 4.26
CA ASN A 295 -4.50 23.51 3.86
C ASN A 295 -4.13 24.10 2.48
N ARG A 296 -3.49 23.31 1.60
CA ARG A 296 -3.22 23.66 0.20
C ARG A 296 -3.84 22.59 -0.71
N SER A 297 -4.30 22.98 -1.89
CA SER A 297 -4.90 22.07 -2.88
C SER A 297 -4.59 22.54 -4.30
N CYS A 298 -4.93 21.73 -5.30
CA CYS A 298 -4.83 22.12 -6.70
C CYS A 298 -5.70 23.35 -7.00
N ILE A 299 -6.83 23.51 -6.30
CA ILE A 299 -7.72 24.66 -6.47
C ILE A 299 -7.04 25.94 -5.98
N THR A 300 -6.40 25.91 -4.81
CA THR A 300 -5.71 27.10 -4.30
C THR A 300 -4.50 27.47 -5.16
N GLN A 301 -3.86 26.49 -5.80
CA GLN A 301 -2.76 26.73 -6.73
C GLN A 301 -3.27 27.38 -8.03
N LEU A 302 -4.37 26.86 -8.58
CA LEU A 302 -5.02 27.41 -9.77
C LEU A 302 -5.48 28.86 -9.54
N LEU A 303 -6.11 29.13 -8.39
CA LEU A 303 -6.52 30.50 -8.03
C LEU A 303 -5.33 31.45 -7.95
N GLY A 304 -4.20 31.00 -7.38
CA GLY A 304 -2.98 31.81 -7.31
C GLY A 304 -2.44 32.15 -8.69
N ILE A 305 -2.36 31.16 -9.59
CA ILE A 305 -1.93 31.39 -10.98
C ILE A 305 -2.90 32.33 -11.70
N LEU A 306 -4.21 32.07 -11.64
CA LEU A 306 -5.21 32.90 -12.31
C LEU A 306 -5.16 34.37 -11.83
N HIS A 307 -4.96 34.59 -10.54
CA HIS A 307 -4.82 35.94 -10.00
C HIS A 307 -3.57 36.65 -10.54
N GLU A 308 -2.41 36.01 -10.50
CA GLU A 308 -1.17 36.59 -11.05
C GLU A 308 -1.26 36.78 -12.57
N THR A 309 -1.92 35.87 -13.29
CA THR A 309 -2.16 36.01 -14.72
C THR A 309 -3.04 37.21 -15.02
N GLY A 310 -4.20 37.32 -14.36
CA GLY A 310 -5.11 38.46 -14.54
C GLY A 310 -4.45 39.80 -14.24
N LYS A 311 -3.74 39.89 -13.11
CA LYS A 311 -3.02 41.12 -12.70
C LYS A 311 -1.95 41.57 -13.70
N ASN A 312 -1.27 40.63 -14.36
CA ASN A 312 -0.27 40.97 -15.38
C ASN A 312 -0.93 41.35 -16.71
N LEU A 313 -2.05 40.71 -17.08
CA LEU A 313 -2.86 41.09 -18.24
C LEU A 313 -3.44 42.50 -18.10
N ASP A 314 -3.96 42.87 -16.93
CA ASP A 314 -4.47 44.23 -16.64
C ASP A 314 -3.38 45.30 -16.80
N ARG A 315 -2.11 44.91 -16.67
CA ARG A 315 -0.93 45.77 -16.83
C ARG A 315 -0.34 45.70 -18.24
N ASN A 316 -1.04 45.07 -19.19
CA ASN A 316 -0.59 44.82 -20.56
C ASN A 316 0.80 44.15 -20.64
N LYS A 317 1.10 43.25 -19.70
CA LYS A 317 2.35 42.47 -19.71
C LYS A 317 2.15 41.15 -20.45
N GLN A 318 3.18 40.72 -21.17
CA GLN A 318 3.26 39.36 -21.71
C GLN A 318 3.50 38.35 -20.56
N ILE A 319 2.89 37.17 -20.69
CA ILE A 319 3.00 36.07 -19.72
C ILE A 319 3.29 34.80 -20.48
N ASP A 320 4.43 34.19 -20.20
CA ASP A 320 4.83 32.90 -20.74
C ASP A 320 4.81 31.85 -19.61
N VAL A 321 4.28 30.66 -19.90
CA VAL A 321 4.13 29.57 -18.91
C VAL A 321 4.93 28.36 -19.35
N LEU A 322 5.83 27.91 -18.48
CA LEU A 322 6.62 26.69 -18.67
C LEU A 322 6.07 25.57 -17.80
N TYR A 323 5.59 24.50 -18.44
CA TYR A 323 5.16 23.29 -17.74
C TYR A 323 6.32 22.30 -17.67
N LEU A 324 6.71 21.94 -16.45
CA LEU A 324 7.75 20.96 -16.16
C LEU A 324 7.13 19.76 -15.44
N ASP A 325 7.46 18.55 -15.90
CA ASP A 325 7.04 17.31 -15.24
C ASP A 325 8.24 16.36 -15.09
N PHE A 326 8.38 15.78 -13.89
CA PHE A 326 9.46 14.85 -13.60
C PHE A 326 9.02 13.42 -13.92
N SER A 327 9.76 12.76 -14.80
CA SER A 327 9.55 11.35 -15.09
C SER A 327 9.87 10.49 -13.86
N LYS A 328 8.88 9.70 -13.41
CA LYS A 328 9.02 8.76 -12.27
C LYS A 328 9.63 9.42 -11.03
N ALA A 329 9.10 10.59 -10.65
CA ALA A 329 9.70 11.46 -9.64
C ALA A 329 10.06 10.79 -8.30
N PHE A 330 9.29 9.79 -7.83
CA PHE A 330 9.59 9.06 -6.59
C PHE A 330 10.63 7.95 -6.79
N ASP A 331 10.56 7.23 -7.91
CA ASP A 331 11.46 6.10 -8.20
C ASP A 331 12.88 6.58 -8.60
N SER A 332 13.01 7.85 -9.00
CA SER A 332 14.26 8.47 -9.47
C SER A 332 14.99 9.29 -8.39
N VAL A 333 14.53 9.27 -7.13
CA VAL A 333 15.19 10.02 -6.05
C VAL A 333 16.45 9.30 -5.61
N ASP A 334 17.61 9.94 -5.77
CA ASP A 334 18.85 9.47 -5.17
C ASP A 334 18.77 9.61 -3.64
N HIS A 335 18.92 8.48 -2.94
CA HIS A 335 18.82 8.40 -1.49
C HIS A 335 19.95 9.15 -0.77
N ASP A 336 21.16 9.16 -1.35
CA ASP A 336 22.29 9.88 -0.76
C ASP A 336 22.00 11.37 -0.84
N ILE A 337 21.63 11.88 -2.02
CA ILE A 337 21.28 13.30 -2.18
C ILE A 337 20.10 13.68 -1.26
N LEU A 338 19.12 12.81 -1.09
CA LEU A 338 18.01 13.03 -0.16
C LEU A 338 18.49 13.13 1.29
N LEU A 339 19.31 12.20 1.77
CA LEU A 339 19.84 12.21 3.13
C LEU A 339 20.70 13.45 3.38
N HIS A 340 21.55 13.83 2.43
CA HIS A 340 22.33 15.07 2.50
C HIS A 340 21.42 16.30 2.58
N LYS A 341 20.33 16.34 1.81
CA LYS A 341 19.34 17.43 1.89
C LYS A 341 18.65 17.46 3.26
N LEU A 342 18.27 16.32 3.83
CA LEU A 342 17.67 16.26 5.16
C LEU A 342 18.63 16.83 6.22
N GLN A 343 19.90 16.46 6.15
CA GLN A 343 20.96 17.00 7.02
C GLN A 343 21.09 18.53 6.90
N MET A 344 21.12 19.03 5.66
CA MET A 344 21.21 20.47 5.35
C MET A 344 19.98 21.27 5.82
N HIS A 345 18.84 20.60 5.95
CA HIS A 345 17.60 21.15 6.49
C HIS A 345 17.48 20.97 8.01
N GLY A 346 18.56 20.55 8.70
CA GLY A 346 18.63 20.48 10.16
C GLY A 346 18.19 19.15 10.77
N ILE A 347 17.94 18.11 9.97
CA ILE A 347 17.63 16.76 10.49
C ILE A 347 18.93 15.98 10.70
N ASN A 348 19.29 15.73 11.96
CA ASN A 348 20.59 15.16 12.34
C ASN A 348 20.45 13.93 13.26
N GLY A 349 21.58 13.43 13.73
CA GLY A 349 21.65 12.45 14.82
C GLY A 349 20.97 11.13 14.53
N THR A 350 20.30 10.58 15.54
CA THR A 350 19.60 9.29 15.47
C THR A 350 18.43 9.31 14.50
N LEU A 351 17.77 10.46 14.33
CA LEU A 351 16.67 10.62 13.38
C LEU A 351 17.15 10.53 11.93
N LEU A 352 18.28 11.16 11.59
CA LEU A 352 18.87 11.02 10.25
C LEU A 352 19.26 9.57 9.96
N ARG A 353 19.90 8.90 10.93
CA ARG A 353 20.22 7.47 10.83
C ARG A 353 18.97 6.60 10.66
N TRP A 354 17.86 6.97 11.31
CA TRP A 354 16.59 6.29 11.12
C TRP A 354 16.08 6.42 9.67
N PHE A 355 16.17 7.60 9.05
CA PHE A 355 15.82 7.79 7.63
C PHE A 355 16.72 6.98 6.69
N GLU A 356 18.02 6.98 6.95
CA GLU A 356 18.99 6.16 6.21
C GLU A 356 18.60 4.68 6.30
N ASN A 357 18.31 4.18 7.51
CA ASN A 357 17.87 2.81 7.70
C ASN A 357 16.50 2.53 7.07
N TYR A 358 15.57 3.49 7.10
CA TYR A 358 14.24 3.36 6.52
C TYR A 358 14.27 3.21 4.98
N LEU A 359 15.20 3.89 4.32
CA LEU A 359 15.37 3.87 2.87
C LEU A 359 16.18 2.67 2.35
N ASN A 360 16.89 1.97 3.24
CA ASN A 360 17.78 0.86 2.92
C ASN A 360 17.20 -0.52 3.28
N ASP A 361 17.71 -1.56 2.61
CA ASP A 361 17.35 -2.97 2.81
C ASP A 361 15.85 -3.25 2.70
N ARG A 362 15.18 -2.60 1.75
CA ARG A 362 13.76 -2.82 1.49
C ARG A 362 13.55 -3.99 0.54
N TRP A 363 12.50 -4.75 0.80
CA TRP A 363 12.17 -5.94 0.03
C TRP A 363 10.73 -5.84 -0.48
N GLN A 364 10.53 -6.26 -1.71
CA GLN A 364 9.23 -6.27 -2.35
C GLN A 364 8.94 -7.64 -2.97
N ARG A 365 7.66 -7.94 -3.09
CA ARG A 365 7.14 -8.96 -3.99
C ARG A 365 5.84 -8.48 -4.59
N VAL A 366 5.59 -8.81 -5.85
CA VAL A 366 4.32 -8.50 -6.52
C VAL A 366 3.28 -9.56 -6.19
N VAL A 367 2.03 -9.12 -5.95
CA VAL A 367 0.87 -10.00 -5.72
C VAL A 367 -0.21 -9.71 -6.76
N ILE A 368 -0.62 -10.74 -7.50
CA ILE A 368 -1.67 -10.69 -8.53
C ILE A 368 -2.64 -11.84 -8.34
N ASP A 369 -3.93 -11.54 -8.23
CA ASP A 369 -5.02 -12.53 -8.09
C ASP A 369 -4.73 -13.59 -7.00
N GLY A 370 -4.09 -13.18 -5.89
CA GLY A 370 -3.73 -14.05 -4.76
C GLY A 370 -2.42 -14.84 -4.93
N ALA A 371 -1.80 -14.83 -6.10
CA ALA A 371 -0.47 -15.40 -6.31
C ALA A 371 0.61 -14.35 -6.04
N ALA A 372 1.63 -14.72 -5.27
CA ALA A 372 2.79 -13.88 -4.99
C ALA A 372 4.00 -14.35 -5.80
N SER A 373 4.82 -13.39 -6.22
CA SER A 373 6.17 -13.65 -6.74
C SER A 373 7.18 -13.88 -5.60
N ALA A 374 8.38 -14.31 -5.97
CA ALA A 374 9.53 -14.35 -5.08
C ALA A 374 9.84 -12.96 -4.51
N TRP A 375 10.39 -12.95 -3.30
CA TRP A 375 10.93 -11.74 -2.70
C TRP A 375 12.15 -11.27 -3.48
N SER A 376 12.18 -9.98 -3.80
CA SER A 376 13.33 -9.31 -4.39
C SER A 376 13.65 -8.07 -3.59
N PRO A 377 14.93 -7.69 -3.47
CA PRO A 377 15.25 -6.37 -2.95
C PRO A 377 14.56 -5.32 -3.84
N GLU A 378 13.86 -4.39 -3.22
CA GLU A 378 13.58 -3.10 -3.84
C GLU A 378 14.97 -2.52 -4.07
N ARG A 379 15.39 -2.30 -5.33
CA ARG A 379 16.76 -1.87 -5.62
C ARG A 379 17.01 -0.54 -4.92
N SER A 380 17.52 -0.56 -3.69
CA SER A 380 18.09 0.60 -3.06
C SER A 380 19.45 0.84 -3.71
N TRP A 381 19.85 2.09 -3.77
CA TRP A 381 21.10 2.54 -4.37
C TRP A 381 22.35 1.82 -3.78
N TYR A 382 22.21 1.19 -2.61
CA TYR A 382 23.26 0.48 -1.87
C TYR A 382 23.43 -1.00 -2.22
N ALA A 383 22.48 -1.63 -2.91
CA ALA A 383 22.42 -3.10 -3.03
C ALA A 383 23.50 -3.76 -3.92
N ARG A 384 24.52 -3.03 -4.41
CA ARG A 384 25.60 -3.61 -5.23
C ARG A 384 26.87 -3.98 -4.48
N ASP A 385 27.09 -3.48 -3.27
CA ASP A 385 28.39 -3.68 -2.60
C ASP A 385 28.48 -4.95 -1.75
N GLN A 386 27.46 -5.83 -1.77
CA GLN A 386 27.45 -7.09 -1.01
C GLN A 386 27.18 -8.36 -1.85
N GLN A 387 27.31 -8.29 -3.18
CA GLN A 387 27.31 -9.49 -4.02
C GLN A 387 28.64 -9.65 -4.77
N PHE A 388 29.71 -9.92 -4.01
CA PHE A 388 30.86 -10.65 -4.53
C PHE A 388 31.33 -11.65 -3.45
N GLU A 389 31.75 -12.83 -3.91
CA GLU A 389 32.20 -14.01 -3.16
C GLU A 389 31.12 -15.04 -2.75
N MET A 390 30.55 -15.70 -3.75
CA MET A 390 30.34 -17.15 -3.71
C MET A 390 30.52 -17.71 -5.12
N GLY A 391 31.78 -17.87 -5.55
CA GLY A 391 32.11 -18.70 -6.69
C GLY A 391 32.56 -20.08 -6.21
N PRO A 392 32.00 -21.20 -6.70
CA PRO A 392 32.71 -22.46 -6.66
C PRO A 392 33.69 -22.49 -7.84
N THR A 393 34.99 -22.42 -7.52
CA THR A 393 36.06 -22.83 -8.42
C THR A 393 35.88 -24.32 -8.76
N HIS A 394 35.37 -24.61 -9.96
CA HIS A 394 35.54 -25.91 -10.58
C HIS A 394 36.96 -25.99 -11.13
N THR A 395 37.86 -26.59 -10.36
CA THR A 395 39.05 -27.26 -10.89
C THR A 395 38.58 -28.56 -11.55
N GLN A 396 38.54 -28.60 -12.88
CA GLN A 396 38.56 -29.86 -13.62
C GLN A 396 40.01 -30.23 -13.84
N ASP A 397 40.44 -31.24 -13.08
CA ASP A 397 41.65 -32.01 -13.31
C ASP A 397 41.60 -32.68 -14.68
N GLY A 398 42.76 -32.67 -15.34
CA GLY A 398 43.01 -33.38 -16.58
C GLY A 398 42.96 -34.90 -16.40
N GLY A 399 42.45 -35.56 -17.43
CA GLY A 399 42.56 -37.00 -17.62
C GLY A 399 42.75 -37.29 -19.10
N GLU A 400 44.02 -37.45 -19.50
CA GLU A 400 44.39 -38.16 -20.72
C GLU A 400 43.96 -39.62 -20.62
N SER A 401 43.42 -40.21 -21.70
CA SER A 401 43.95 -41.45 -22.31
C SER A 401 43.00 -42.04 -23.36
N LYS A 402 43.55 -42.13 -24.57
CA LYS A 402 43.18 -42.95 -25.75
C LYS A 402 42.00 -42.54 -26.62
#